data_AF-A0A087WSU3-F1
#
_entry.id   AF-A0A087WSU3-F1
#
_cell.length_a   1.000
_cell.length_b   1.000
_cell.length_c   1.000
_cell.angle_alpha   90.00
_cell.angle_beta   90.00
_cell.angle_gamma   90.00
#
_symmetry.space_group_name_H-M   'P 1'
#
loop_
_entity.id
_entity.type
_entity.pdbx_description
1 polymer ?
#
loop_
_entity_poly.entity_id
_entity_poly.type
_entity_poly.pdbx_seq_one_letter_code
_entity_poly.pdbx_strand_id
1 'polypeptide(L)' 'MVVLGSSALQRDDGAAILVAVSNMVQKIRVTTGVAAEWKVMNILHRIASQVAALDLGYKPG' A
#
# COMPACT_ATOMS: atom_id res chain seq x y z
N MET A 1 10.31 -6.21 3.21
CA MET A 1 9.04 -5.64 3.69
C MET A 1 9.07 -4.15 3.37
N VAL A 2 8.04 -3.62 2.72
CA VAL A 2 7.91 -2.21 2.34
C VAL A 2 6.66 -1.67 3.02
N VAL A 3 6.80 -0.60 3.79
CA VAL A 3 5.70 0.03 4.54
C VAL A 3 5.43 1.42 3.98
N LEU A 4 4.20 1.67 3.52
CA LEU A 4 3.76 2.97 3.03
C LEU A 4 2.81 3.61 4.05
N GLY A 5 3.11 4.83 4.51
CA GLY A 5 2.22 5.59 5.38
C GLY A 5 0.99 6.10 4.63
N SER A 6 -0.19 5.95 5.23
CA SER A 6 -1.46 6.47 4.69
C SER A 6 -1.48 7.99 4.44
N SER A 7 -0.63 8.76 5.13
CA SER A 7 -0.45 10.20 4.87
C SER A 7 0.18 10.51 3.52
N ALA A 8 1.04 9.63 3.00
CA ALA A 8 1.64 9.78 1.67
C ALA A 8 0.61 9.55 0.55
N LEU A 9 -0.47 8.82 0.83
CA LEU A 9 -1.57 8.57 -0.10
C LEU A 9 -2.61 9.70 -0.17
N GLN A 10 -2.62 10.61 0.82
CA GLN A 10 -3.55 11.75 0.88
C GLN A 10 -3.09 12.95 0.06
N ARG A 11 -1.87 12.92 -0.49
CA ARG A 11 -1.35 13.97 -1.35
C ARG A 11 -1.90 13.82 -2.76
N ASP A 12 -1.92 14.91 -3.54
CA ASP A 12 -2.35 14.90 -4.95
C ASP A 12 -1.54 13.90 -5.81
N ASP A 13 -0.29 13.62 -5.42
CA ASP A 13 0.61 12.63 -6.04
C ASP A 13 0.53 11.23 -5.41
N GLY A 14 -0.42 10.98 -4.50
CA GLY A 14 -0.56 9.73 -3.76
C GLY A 14 -0.74 8.49 -4.66
N ALA A 15 -1.47 8.64 -5.76
CA ALA A 15 -1.62 7.57 -6.76
C ALA A 15 -0.29 7.24 -7.45
N ALA A 16 0.53 8.24 -7.77
CA ALA A 16 1.84 8.05 -8.38
C ALA A 16 2.82 7.36 -7.40
N ILE A 17 2.76 7.72 -6.12
CA ILE A 17 3.54 7.07 -5.05
C ILE A 17 3.14 5.61 -4.91
N LEU A 18 1.84 5.31 -4.90
CA LEU A 18 1.33 3.93 -4.83
C LEU A 18 1.83 3.09 -6.01
N VAL A 19 1.80 3.64 -7.23
CA VAL A 19 2.30 2.97 -8.44
C VAL A 19 3.81 2.72 -8.36
N ALA A 20 4.59 3.72 -7.94
CA ALA A 20 6.04 3.59 -7.79
C ALA A 20 6.41 2.49 -6.78
N VAL A 21 5.74 2.48 -5.62
CA VAL A 21 5.95 1.48 -4.57
C VAL A 21 5.50 0.10 -5.05
N SER A 22 4.37 0.00 -5.76
CA SER A 22 3.88 -1.26 -6.36
C SER A 22 4.89 -1.84 -7.34
N ASN A 23 5.44 -1.02 -8.22
CA ASN A 23 6.47 -1.44 -9.17
C ASN A 23 7.75 -1.92 -8.49
N MET A 24 8.17 -1.23 -7.42
CA MET A 24 9.33 -1.64 -6.63
C MET A 24 9.10 -2.98 -5.93
N VAL A 25 7.91 -3.18 -5.35
CA VAL A 25 7.51 -4.44 -4.70
C VAL A 25 7.44 -5.60 -5.70
N GLN A 26 6.89 -5.38 -6.89
CA GLN A 26 6.85 -6.40 -7.95
C GLN A 26 8.27 -6.80 -8.39
N LYS A 27 9.17 -5.81 -8.59
CA LYS A 27 10.58 -6.09 -8.88
C LYS A 27 11.23 -6.91 -7.78
N ILE A 28 11.05 -6.54 -6.51
CA ILE A 28 11.61 -7.30 -5.38
C ILE A 28 11.03 -8.73 -5.35
N ARG A 29 9.73 -8.93 -5.56
CA ARG A 29 9.13 -10.28 -5.63
C ARG A 29 9.78 -11.14 -6.72
N VAL A 30 9.98 -10.58 -7.91
CA VAL A 30 10.58 -11.29 -9.05
C VAL A 30 12.07 -11.59 -8.81
N THR A 31 12.79 -10.66 -8.20
CA THR A 31 14.26 -10.77 -8.06
C THR A 31 14.67 -11.68 -6.91
N THR A 32 13.95 -11.65 -5.79
CA THR A 32 14.36 -12.37 -4.57
C THR A 32 13.67 -13.73 -4.41
N GLY A 33 12.84 -14.15 -5.38
CA GLY A 33 12.15 -15.45 -5.32
C GLY A 33 11.24 -15.59 -4.09
N VAL A 34 10.68 -14.48 -3.62
CA VAL A 34 9.89 -14.43 -2.39
C VAL A 34 8.63 -15.30 -2.58
N ALA A 35 8.41 -16.24 -1.65
CA ALA A 35 7.24 -17.10 -1.63
C ALA A 35 5.95 -16.29 -1.81
N ALA A 36 5.02 -16.80 -2.64
CA ALA A 36 3.80 -16.08 -3.00
C ALA A 36 2.94 -15.66 -1.79
N GLU A 37 3.08 -16.33 -0.65
CA GLU A 37 2.41 -16.00 0.61
C GLU A 37 2.98 -14.76 1.33
N TRP A 38 4.21 -14.33 1.03
CA TRP A 38 4.82 -13.25 1.78
C TRP A 38 4.34 -11.88 1.29
N LYS A 39 3.62 -11.18 2.17
CA LYS A 39 3.14 -9.82 1.90
C LYS A 39 4.30 -8.83 1.97
N VAL A 40 4.85 -8.50 0.80
CA VAL A 40 5.96 -7.53 0.68
C VAL A 40 5.47 -6.09 0.86
N MET A 41 4.22 -5.77 0.51
CA MET A 41 3.61 -4.44 0.64
C MET A 41 2.69 -4.37 1.86
N ASN A 42 2.94 -3.40 2.73
CA ASN A 42 2.08 -3.05 3.86
C ASN A 42 1.75 -1.56 3.82
N ILE A 43 0.51 -1.20 4.16
CA ILE A 43 0.07 0.19 4.31
C ILE A 43 -0.21 0.43 5.79
N LEU A 44 0.42 1.47 6.36
CA LEU A 44 0.21 1.87 7.74
C LEU A 44 -0.89 2.93 7.81
N HIS A 45 -2.07 2.50 8.27
CA HIS A 45 -3.22 3.36 8.49
C HIS A 45 -3.11 4.06 9.84
N ARG A 46 -3.29 5.39 9.87
CA ARG A 46 -3.30 6.18 11.12
C ARG A 46 -4.67 6.20 11.80
N ILE A 47 -5.74 5.99 11.03
CA ILE A 47 -7.13 6.13 11.48
C ILE A 47 -7.79 4.75 11.44
N ALA A 48 -8.22 4.24 12.60
CA ALA A 48 -8.86 2.93 12.72
C ALA A 48 -10.20 2.86 11.96
N SER A 49 -10.99 3.94 11.97
CA SER A 49 -12.26 4.01 11.23
C SER A 49 -12.08 4.03 9.72
N GLN A 50 -10.91 4.46 9.22
CA GLN A 50 -10.62 4.48 7.79
C GLN A 50 -10.42 3.06 7.23
N VAL A 51 -9.87 2.15 8.03
CA VAL A 51 -9.75 0.73 7.65
C VAL A 51 -11.15 0.10 7.55
N ALA A 52 -12.01 0.35 8.54
CA ALA A 52 -13.38 -0.15 8.53
C ALA A 52 -14.22 0.46 7.38
N ALA A 53 -14.03 1.74 7.06
CA ALA A 53 -14.70 2.38 5.93
C ALA A 53 -14.26 1.77 4.58
N LEU A 54 -12.97 1.46 4.41
CA LEU A 54 -12.47 0.77 3.22
C LEU A 54 -12.99 -0.66 3.11
N ASP A 55 -13.11 -1.39 4.23
CA ASP A 55 -13.70 -2.74 4.25
C ASP A 55 -15.20 -2.73 3.85
N LEU A 56 -15.93 -1.67 4.21
CA LEU A 56 -17.32 -1.45 3.80
C LEU A 56 -17.48 -0.90 2.37
N GLY A 57 -16.37 -0.66 1.66
CA GLY A 57 -16.37 -0.14 0.29
C GLY A 57 -16.70 1.35 0.18
N TYR A 58 -16.57 2.11 1.27
CA TYR A 58 -16.77 3.56 1.23
C TYR A 58 -15.63 4.22 0.47
N LYS A 59 -15.95 5.27 -0.29
CA LYS A 59 -14.95 6.03 -1.02
C LYS A 59 -14.09 6.83 -0.04
N PRO A 60 -12.75 6.67 -0.04
CA PRO A 60 -11.88 7.53 0.72
C PRO A 60 -11.93 8.95 0.15
N GLY A 61 -12.16 9.94 1.02
CA GLY A 61 -12.24 11.36 0.70
C GLY A 61 -12.29 12.18 1.98
#